data_AF-A0A6I3FXA2-F1
#
_entry.id   AF-A0A6I3FXA2-F1
#
_cell.length_a   1.000
_cell.length_b   1.000
_cell.length_c   1.000
_cell.angle_alpha   90.00
_cell.angle_beta   90.00
_cell.angle_gamma   90.00
#
_symmetry.space_group_name_H-M   'P 1'
#
loop_
_entity.id
_entity.type
_entity.pdbx_description
1 polymer ?
#
loop_
_entity_poly.entity_id
_entity_poly.type
_entity_poly.pdbx_seq_one_letter_code
_entity_poly.pdbx_strand_id
1 'polypeptide(L)'
;MLILLPPSEKKSTLAGAAITVYTGVLYQGLGWSTLPKAAQNRGAKAITIISAKYGAISPTTVIRAYKEKIDNNAMRPIVGAVLDKNKSELIIDCRSSTYQSVWRSPVEKTVEVKVYTKVGGVKKTITHMSKKTRGEVVREILLSKIAPKDPAQLLQILKESFTCTLIKGDQSTPWVLEVYV
;
A
#
# COMPACT_ATOMS: atom_id res chain seq x y z
N MET A 1 -12.38 -2.84 -2.59
CA MET A 1 -11.11 -2.96 -1.84
C MET A 1 -10.53 -1.58 -1.57
N LEU A 2 -9.73 -1.46 -0.51
CA LEU A 2 -8.88 -0.32 -0.18
C LEU A 2 -7.42 -0.77 -0.18
N ILE A 3 -6.52 0.00 -0.76
CA ILE A 3 -5.08 -0.26 -0.77
C ILE A 3 -4.39 0.89 -0.04
N LEU A 4 -3.67 0.59 1.04
CA LEU A 4 -3.00 1.61 1.84
C LEU A 4 -1.52 1.69 1.46
N LEU A 5 -1.09 2.88 1.05
CA LEU A 5 0.30 3.17 0.74
C LEU A 5 0.88 4.17 1.75
N PRO A 6 2.17 4.04 2.11
CA PRO A 6 2.90 5.12 2.78
C PRO A 6 3.22 6.22 1.76
N PRO A 7 3.60 7.43 2.19
CA PRO A 7 4.15 8.43 1.28
C PRO A 7 5.56 7.97 0.87
N SER A 8 6.20 8.74 0.00
CA SER A 8 7.60 8.48 -0.33
C SER A 8 8.56 9.36 0.47
N GLU A 9 9.72 8.84 0.84
CA GLU A 9 10.85 9.64 1.34
C GLU A 9 11.28 10.67 0.30
N LYS A 10 11.52 10.23 -0.95
CA LYS A 10 11.85 11.09 -2.09
C LYS A 10 10.57 11.68 -2.68
N LYS A 11 10.52 13.00 -2.79
CA LYS A 11 9.38 13.75 -3.32
C LYS A 11 9.83 14.72 -4.40
N SER A 12 8.97 14.97 -5.38
CA SER A 12 9.14 16.06 -6.35
C SER A 12 9.17 17.41 -5.63
N THR A 13 9.93 18.36 -6.18
CA THR A 13 9.90 19.77 -5.78
C THR A 13 8.74 20.53 -6.40
N LEU A 14 8.07 19.95 -7.39
CA LEU A 14 6.91 20.54 -8.06
C LEU A 14 5.61 20.06 -7.40
N ALA A 15 4.61 20.94 -7.40
CA ALA A 15 3.24 20.57 -7.03
C ALA A 15 2.60 19.72 -8.13
N GLY A 16 1.64 18.87 -7.75
CA GLY A 16 0.93 18.00 -8.69
C GLY A 16 0.10 16.96 -7.97
N ALA A 17 -0.45 16.00 -8.72
CA ALA A 17 -1.13 14.86 -8.13
C ALA A 17 -0.19 14.10 -7.18
N ALA A 18 -0.70 13.60 -6.05
CA ALA A 18 0.10 12.91 -5.05
C ALA A 18 0.95 11.79 -5.64
N ILE A 19 0.39 11.05 -6.60
CA ILE A 19 1.07 9.96 -7.30
C ILE A 19 2.26 10.39 -8.16
N THR A 20 2.31 11.65 -8.60
CA THR A 20 3.46 12.22 -9.33
C THR A 20 4.43 12.93 -8.39
N VAL A 21 3.98 13.35 -7.21
CA VAL A 21 4.83 13.99 -6.20
C VAL A 21 5.65 12.96 -5.42
N TYR A 22 5.11 11.77 -5.14
CA TYR A 22 5.85 10.71 -4.46
C TYR A 22 6.67 9.87 -5.46
N THR A 23 8.01 9.90 -5.38
CA THR A 23 8.89 9.38 -6.46
C THR A 23 9.89 8.31 -6.03
N GLY A 24 9.84 7.82 -4.79
CA GLY A 24 10.75 6.78 -4.31
C GLY A 24 10.35 5.37 -4.77
N VAL A 25 11.15 4.38 -4.35
CA VAL A 25 11.15 3.03 -4.93
C VAL A 25 9.81 2.28 -4.92
N LEU A 26 8.94 2.53 -3.93
CA LEU A 26 7.58 1.97 -3.94
C LEU A 26 6.77 2.47 -5.15
N TYR A 27 6.82 3.78 -5.41
CA TYR A 27 6.09 4.41 -6.50
C TYR A 27 6.71 4.08 -7.87
N GLN A 28 8.03 3.83 -7.90
CA GLN A 28 8.71 3.27 -9.06
C GLN A 28 8.22 1.84 -9.35
N GLY A 29 8.14 0.97 -8.34
CA GLY A 29 7.60 -0.39 -8.47
C GLY A 29 6.13 -0.42 -8.90
N LEU A 30 5.33 0.53 -8.41
CA LEU A 30 3.95 0.71 -8.88
C LEU A 30 3.90 1.10 -10.37
N GLY A 31 4.84 1.95 -10.81
CA GLY A 31 4.97 2.35 -12.21
C GLY A 31 3.70 3.01 -12.75
N TRP A 32 3.12 3.95 -11.99
CA TRP A 32 1.79 4.50 -12.27
C TRP A 32 1.60 5.02 -13.70
N SER A 33 2.59 5.73 -14.25
CA SER A 33 2.52 6.32 -15.58
C SER A 33 2.45 5.29 -16.71
N THR A 34 2.88 4.05 -16.46
CA THR A 34 2.86 2.96 -17.45
C THR A 34 1.63 2.07 -17.31
N LEU A 35 0.77 2.31 -16.32
CA LEU A 35 -0.49 1.59 -16.18
C LEU A 35 -1.49 2.02 -17.26
N PRO A 36 -2.27 1.09 -17.84
CA PRO A 36 -3.41 1.42 -18.69
C PRO A 36 -4.38 2.38 -17.97
N LYS A 37 -5.08 3.23 -18.72
CA LYS A 37 -5.97 4.23 -18.12
C LYS A 37 -7.05 3.62 -17.22
N ALA A 38 -7.58 2.46 -17.59
CA ALA A 38 -8.52 1.71 -16.76
C ALA A 38 -7.92 1.32 -15.40
N ALA A 39 -6.67 0.86 -15.36
CA ALA A 39 -5.95 0.53 -14.13
C ALA A 39 -5.67 1.77 -13.28
N GLN A 40 -5.29 2.90 -13.89
CA GLN A 40 -5.16 4.18 -13.17
C GLN A 40 -6.49 4.63 -12.55
N ASN A 41 -7.61 4.52 -13.30
CA ASN A 41 -8.93 4.87 -12.79
C ASN A 41 -9.36 3.97 -11.62
N ARG A 42 -9.03 2.67 -11.65
CA ARG A 42 -9.22 1.76 -10.52
C ARG A 42 -8.35 2.18 -9.33
N GLY A 43 -7.06 2.44 -9.58
CA GLY A 43 -6.11 2.86 -8.55
C GLY A 43 -6.52 4.16 -7.87
N ALA A 44 -7.05 5.13 -8.61
CA ALA A 44 -7.49 6.41 -8.06
C ALA A 44 -8.65 6.26 -7.05
N LYS A 45 -9.47 5.20 -7.20
CA LYS A 45 -10.58 4.88 -6.29
C LYS A 45 -10.17 3.95 -5.16
N ALA A 46 -9.21 3.05 -5.40
CA ALA A 46 -8.84 2.00 -4.47
C ALA A 46 -7.66 2.38 -3.56
N ILE A 47 -6.74 3.22 -4.02
CA ILE A 47 -5.54 3.58 -3.24
C ILE A 47 -5.84 4.78 -2.34
N THR A 48 -5.36 4.68 -1.10
CA THR A 48 -5.21 5.81 -0.19
C THR A 48 -3.77 5.88 0.29
N ILE A 49 -3.17 7.06 0.17
CA ILE A 49 -1.81 7.36 0.61
C ILE A 49 -1.88 8.06 1.96
N ILE A 50 -1.16 7.54 2.96
CA ILE A 50 -1.03 8.20 4.27
C ILE A 50 0.08 9.25 4.19
N SER A 51 -0.30 10.48 3.85
CA SER A 51 0.60 11.61 3.76
C SER A 51 1.03 12.13 5.13
N ALA A 52 2.32 12.36 5.30
CA ALA A 52 2.89 13.00 6.48
C ALA A 52 2.45 14.46 6.70
N LYS A 53 1.78 15.09 5.73
CA LYS A 53 1.28 16.47 5.82
C LYS A 53 -0.22 16.58 5.55
N TYR A 54 -0.74 15.78 4.63
CA TYR A 54 -2.10 15.92 4.10
C TYR A 54 -3.07 14.85 4.63
N GLY A 55 -2.66 13.98 5.55
CA GLY A 55 -3.50 12.90 6.05
C GLY A 55 -3.73 11.80 5.01
N ALA A 56 -4.94 11.24 4.96
CA ALA A 56 -5.30 10.19 4.01
C ALA A 56 -5.79 10.80 2.69
N ILE A 57 -5.03 10.65 1.61
CA ILE A 57 -5.31 11.27 0.30
C ILE A 57 -5.34 10.26 -0.84
N SER A 58 -6.05 10.57 -1.93
CA SER A 58 -6.06 9.72 -3.13
C SER A 58 -4.80 9.98 -3.99
N PRO A 59 -4.45 9.06 -4.91
CA PRO A 59 -3.39 9.28 -5.89
C PRO A 59 -3.52 10.57 -6.69
N THR A 60 -4.75 11.03 -6.92
CA THR A 60 -5.06 12.18 -7.77
C THR A 60 -5.22 13.49 -7.00
N THR A 61 -5.17 13.47 -5.67
CA THR A 61 -5.19 14.69 -4.85
C THR A 61 -3.99 15.57 -5.21
N VAL A 62 -4.23 16.83 -5.58
CA VAL A 62 -3.16 17.79 -5.86
C VAL A 62 -2.53 18.25 -4.55
N ILE A 63 -1.22 18.07 -4.42
CA ILE A 63 -0.45 18.45 -3.25
C ILE A 63 0.75 19.31 -3.66
N ARG A 64 1.21 20.15 -2.73
CA ARG A 64 2.47 20.89 -2.90
C ARG A 64 3.64 20.01 -2.42
N ALA A 65 4.83 20.29 -2.96
CA ALA A 65 6.06 19.72 -2.44
C ALA A 65 6.24 20.08 -0.96
N TYR A 66 6.75 19.14 -0.18
CA TYR A 66 6.89 19.26 1.26
C TYR A 66 8.01 18.33 1.75
N LYS A 67 8.61 18.60 2.92
CA LYS A 67 9.74 17.83 3.47
C LYS A 67 9.46 17.23 4.85
N GLU A 68 8.29 17.53 5.41
CA GLU A 68 7.84 17.15 6.73
C GLU A 68 7.88 15.62 6.90
N LYS A 69 8.45 15.19 8.03
CA LYS A 69 8.31 13.83 8.54
C LYS A 69 6.96 13.73 9.26
N ILE A 70 6.43 12.52 9.35
CA ILE A 70 5.12 12.31 9.99
C ILE A 70 5.22 12.49 11.50
N ASP A 71 4.31 13.28 12.07
CA ASP A 71 3.96 13.24 13.48
C ASP A 71 2.75 12.32 13.65
N ASN A 72 2.97 11.15 14.23
CA ASN A 72 1.91 10.14 14.33
C ASN A 72 0.78 10.58 15.26
N ASN A 73 1.05 11.34 16.32
CA ASN A 73 0.02 11.76 17.26
C ASN A 73 -0.88 12.81 16.61
N ALA A 74 -0.30 13.80 15.94
CA ALA A 74 -1.05 14.81 15.21
C ALA A 74 -1.83 14.22 14.02
N MET A 75 -1.27 13.19 13.36
CA MET A 75 -1.87 12.64 12.14
C MET A 75 -2.97 11.59 12.39
N ARG A 76 -2.95 10.90 13.54
CA ARG A 76 -3.99 9.91 13.93
C ARG A 76 -5.42 10.42 13.76
N PRO A 77 -5.85 11.55 14.38
CA PRO A 77 -7.23 12.02 14.27
C PRO A 77 -7.60 12.42 12.82
N ILE A 78 -6.64 13.00 12.07
CA ILE A 78 -6.85 13.44 10.69
C ILE A 78 -7.07 12.24 9.76
N VAL A 79 -6.26 11.19 9.91
CA VAL A 79 -6.37 9.98 9.10
C VAL A 79 -7.59 9.16 9.50
N GLY A 80 -7.88 9.03 10.80
CA GLY A 80 -9.07 8.34 11.31
C GLY A 80 -10.37 8.95 10.77
N ALA A 81 -10.48 10.28 10.76
CA ALA A 81 -11.66 10.99 10.24
C ALA A 81 -12.06 10.62 8.79
N VAL A 82 -11.09 10.16 7.99
CA VAL A 82 -11.29 9.66 6.63
C VAL A 82 -11.47 8.14 6.60
N LEU A 83 -10.55 7.40 7.22
CA LEU A 83 -10.48 5.94 7.07
C LEU A 83 -11.50 5.17 7.92
N ASP A 84 -11.94 5.70 9.06
CA ASP A 84 -12.95 5.05 9.90
C ASP A 84 -14.32 4.94 9.20
N LYS A 85 -14.56 5.81 8.22
CA LYS A 85 -15.77 5.82 7.39
C LYS A 85 -15.67 4.87 6.19
N ASN A 86 -14.52 4.21 5.99
CA ASN A 86 -14.30 3.36 4.83
C ASN A 86 -15.08 2.05 4.92
N LYS A 87 -15.93 1.79 3.93
CA LYS A 87 -16.79 0.60 3.84
C LYS A 87 -16.21 -0.54 3.01
N SER A 88 -14.91 -0.50 2.69
CA SER A 88 -14.30 -1.60 1.92
C SER A 88 -14.34 -2.90 2.71
N GLU A 89 -14.66 -3.98 1.99
CA GLU A 89 -14.72 -5.35 2.51
C GLU A 89 -13.33 -6.02 2.57
N LEU A 90 -12.36 -5.46 1.85
CA LEU A 90 -10.96 -5.91 1.84
C LEU A 90 -10.04 -4.69 1.89
N ILE A 91 -9.10 -4.70 2.82
CA ILE A 91 -8.01 -3.73 2.98
C ILE A 91 -6.69 -4.45 2.70
N ILE A 92 -5.90 -3.90 1.80
CA ILE A 92 -4.56 -4.39 1.46
C ILE A 92 -3.57 -3.36 2.00
N ASP A 93 -2.85 -3.72 3.06
CA ASP A 93 -1.95 -2.82 3.76
C ASP A 93 -0.50 -2.99 3.30
N CYS A 94 -0.03 -2.03 2.51
CA CYS A 94 1.36 -1.94 2.02
C CYS A 94 2.16 -0.87 2.78
N ARG A 95 1.63 -0.30 3.87
CA ARG A 95 2.32 0.71 4.68
C ARG A 95 3.52 0.09 5.40
N SER A 96 4.56 0.89 5.64
CA SER A 96 5.58 0.51 6.62
C SER A 96 5.04 0.70 8.04
N SER A 97 5.66 0.05 9.02
CA SER A 97 5.25 0.07 10.43
C SER A 97 5.03 1.47 10.99
N THR A 98 5.88 2.44 10.61
CA THR A 98 5.73 3.85 10.99
C THR A 98 4.33 4.39 10.66
N TYR A 99 3.82 4.12 9.45
CA TYR A 99 2.52 4.61 8.97
C TYR A 99 1.35 3.71 9.37
N GLN A 100 1.60 2.44 9.70
CA GLN A 100 0.58 1.56 10.29
C GLN A 100 0.10 2.10 11.65
N SER A 101 1.01 2.64 12.47
CA SER A 101 0.68 3.18 13.80
C SER A 101 -0.17 4.46 13.80
N VAL A 102 -0.36 5.08 12.63
CA VAL A 102 -1.20 6.28 12.43
C VAL A 102 -2.67 5.89 12.34
N TRP A 103 -2.97 4.69 11.85
CA TRP A 103 -4.33 4.18 11.76
C TRP A 103 -4.32 2.66 11.79
N ARG A 104 -4.91 2.10 12.86
CA ARG A 104 -5.08 0.66 13.02
C ARG A 104 -6.26 0.21 12.16
N SER A 105 -5.97 -0.53 11.11
CA SER A 105 -7.01 -1.06 10.23
C SER A 105 -7.80 -2.18 10.93
N PRO A 106 -9.09 -2.38 10.59
CA PRO A 106 -9.87 -3.50 11.11
C PRO A 106 -9.26 -4.84 10.69
N VAL A 107 -8.91 -5.67 11.67
CA VAL A 107 -8.07 -6.87 11.47
C VAL A 107 -8.77 -7.93 10.63
N GLU A 108 -10.09 -8.06 10.79
CA GLU A 108 -10.93 -9.08 10.15
C GLU A 108 -10.98 -8.97 8.62
N LYS A 109 -10.70 -7.79 8.08
CA LYS A 109 -10.73 -7.48 6.64
C LYS A 109 -9.42 -6.95 6.10
N THR A 110 -8.34 -6.99 6.88
CA THR A 110 -7.02 -6.52 6.46
C THR A 110 -6.11 -7.68 6.07
N VAL A 111 -5.41 -7.51 4.94
CA VAL A 111 -4.24 -8.31 4.55
C VAL A 111 -3.01 -7.41 4.54
N GLU A 112 -2.06 -7.69 5.42
CA GLU A 112 -0.76 -7.00 5.45
C GLU A 112 0.21 -7.63 4.45
N VAL A 113 0.85 -6.80 3.61
CA VAL A 113 1.85 -7.27 2.65
C VAL A 113 3.25 -7.19 3.26
N LYS A 114 3.84 -8.37 3.52
CA LYS A 114 5.22 -8.50 4.01
C LYS A 114 6.10 -9.09 2.93
N VAL A 115 7.29 -8.53 2.77
CA VAL A 115 8.23 -8.94 1.73
C VAL A 115 9.46 -9.56 2.40
N TYR A 116 9.84 -10.72 1.91
CA TYR A 116 10.96 -11.50 2.42
C TYR A 116 11.85 -11.95 1.27
N THR A 117 13.06 -12.37 1.61
CA THR A 117 13.93 -13.14 0.71
C THR A 117 14.30 -14.46 1.36
N LYS A 118 14.87 -15.39 0.59
CA LYS A 118 15.44 -16.64 1.11
C LYS A 118 16.95 -16.64 0.89
N VAL A 119 17.71 -16.73 1.97
CA VAL A 119 19.17 -16.89 1.92
C VAL A 119 19.51 -18.25 2.52
N GLY A 120 20.03 -19.16 1.69
CA GLY A 120 20.29 -20.55 2.10
C GLY A 120 19.03 -21.29 2.58
N GLY A 121 17.89 -21.03 1.94
CA GLY A 121 16.59 -21.59 2.33
C GLY A 121 15.91 -20.92 3.53
N VAL A 122 16.62 -20.05 4.27
CA VAL A 122 16.10 -19.36 5.45
C VAL A 122 15.45 -18.02 5.06
N LYS A 123 14.24 -17.79 5.57
CA LYS A 123 13.50 -16.54 5.41
C LYS A 123 14.19 -15.37 6.10
N LYS A 124 14.43 -14.27 5.37
CA LYS A 124 15.02 -13.03 5.89
C LYS A 124 14.24 -11.78 5.48
N THR A 125 14.18 -10.80 6.38
CA THR A 125 13.57 -9.49 6.11
C THR A 125 14.50 -8.63 5.24
N ILE A 126 13.92 -7.87 4.31
CA ILE A 126 14.65 -6.92 3.46
C ILE A 126 13.96 -5.56 3.51
N THR A 127 14.73 -4.47 3.61
CA THR A 127 14.16 -3.13 3.82
C THR A 127 14.04 -2.32 2.54
N HIS A 128 15.06 -2.33 1.68
CA HIS A 128 15.04 -1.52 0.47
C HIS A 128 14.15 -2.14 -0.61
N MET A 129 14.35 -3.43 -0.89
CA MET A 129 13.59 -4.15 -1.91
C MET A 129 12.11 -4.29 -1.52
N SER A 130 11.79 -4.41 -0.23
CA SER A 130 10.40 -4.55 0.23
C SER A 130 9.50 -3.37 -0.17
N LYS A 131 10.03 -2.14 -0.15
CA LYS A 131 9.28 -0.97 -0.61
C LYS A 131 8.95 -1.10 -2.09
N LYS A 132 9.93 -1.46 -2.93
CA LYS A 132 9.73 -1.64 -4.38
C LYS A 132 8.73 -2.76 -4.66
N THR A 133 8.92 -3.92 -4.04
CA THR A 133 8.03 -5.09 -4.21
C THR A 133 6.61 -4.81 -3.79
N ARG A 134 6.36 -4.05 -2.71
CA ARG A 134 4.99 -3.61 -2.36
C ARG A 134 4.36 -2.74 -3.44
N GLY A 135 5.16 -1.91 -4.11
CA GLY A 135 4.73 -1.17 -5.29
C GLY A 135 4.33 -2.09 -6.44
N GLU A 136 5.17 -3.09 -6.73
CA GLU A 136 4.94 -4.10 -7.78
C GLU A 136 3.69 -4.95 -7.44
N VAL A 137 3.49 -5.34 -6.19
CA VAL A 137 2.26 -6.01 -5.71
C VAL A 137 1.02 -5.18 -6.04
N VAL A 138 1.05 -3.88 -5.75
CA VAL A 138 -0.08 -2.97 -6.04
C VAL A 138 -0.29 -2.85 -7.54
N ARG A 139 0.79 -2.82 -8.34
CA ARG A 139 0.73 -2.84 -9.80
C ARG A 139 -0.02 -4.07 -10.31
N GLU A 140 0.36 -5.26 -9.86
CA GLU A 140 -0.26 -6.53 -10.30
C GLU A 140 -1.76 -6.58 -9.93
N ILE A 141 -2.11 -6.13 -8.72
CA ILE A 141 -3.51 -5.99 -8.30
C ILE A 141 -4.27 -5.04 -9.25
N LEU A 142 -3.67 -3.91 -9.63
CA LEU A 142 -4.30 -2.94 -10.52
C LEU A 142 -4.35 -3.40 -11.98
N LEU A 143 -3.45 -4.27 -12.42
CA LEU A 143 -3.45 -4.85 -13.77
C LEU A 143 -4.48 -5.98 -13.90
N SER A 144 -4.74 -6.71 -12.81
CA SER A 144 -5.79 -7.73 -12.78
C SER A 144 -7.13 -7.18 -13.29
N LYS A 145 -7.83 -7.99 -14.09
CA LYS A 145 -9.18 -7.66 -14.58
C LYS A 145 -10.21 -7.70 -13.46
N ILE A 146 -9.95 -8.49 -12.41
CA ILE A 146 -10.85 -8.73 -11.29
C ILE A 146 -10.24 -8.10 -10.04
N ALA A 147 -11.00 -7.24 -9.37
CA ALA A 147 -10.60 -6.75 -8.06
C ALA A 147 -10.81 -7.85 -7.01
N PRO A 148 -9.79 -8.20 -6.20
CA PRO A 148 -9.95 -9.22 -5.16
C PRO A 148 -10.99 -8.78 -4.15
N LYS A 149 -11.88 -9.70 -3.78
CA LYS A 149 -12.92 -9.49 -2.77
C LYS A 149 -12.54 -10.05 -1.40
N ASP A 150 -11.59 -10.98 -1.37
CA ASP A 150 -11.15 -11.68 -0.16
C ASP A 150 -9.63 -12.01 -0.23
N PRO A 151 -9.02 -12.45 0.88
CA PRO A 151 -7.59 -12.80 0.92
C PRO A 151 -7.19 -13.94 -0.04
N ALA A 152 -8.09 -14.89 -0.32
CA ALA A 152 -7.79 -16.02 -1.20
C ALA A 152 -7.72 -15.60 -2.67
N GLN A 153 -8.64 -14.73 -3.11
CA GLN A 153 -8.60 -14.13 -4.44
C GLN A 153 -7.38 -13.23 -4.62
N LEU A 154 -7.00 -12.48 -3.57
CA LEU A 154 -5.77 -11.69 -3.57
C LEU A 154 -4.53 -12.59 -3.80
N LEU A 155 -4.47 -13.74 -3.12
CA LEU A 155 -3.41 -14.72 -3.30
C LEU A 155 -3.39 -15.28 -4.73
N GLN A 156 -4.55 -15.62 -5.30
CA GLN A 156 -4.63 -16.12 -6.68
C GLN A 156 -4.04 -15.12 -7.67
N ILE A 157 -4.43 -13.85 -7.58
CA ILE A 157 -3.92 -12.79 -8.45
C ILE A 157 -2.39 -12.67 -8.32
N LEU A 158 -1.87 -12.66 -7.10
CA LEU A 158 -0.45 -12.38 -6.87
C LEU A 158 0.47 -13.58 -7.10
N LYS A 159 -0.05 -14.81 -7.04
CA LYS A 159 0.73 -16.02 -7.36
C LYS A 159 1.12 -16.13 -8.84
N GLU A 160 0.46 -15.39 -9.73
CA GLU A 160 0.83 -15.32 -11.15
C GLU A 160 2.20 -14.64 -11.36
N SER A 161 2.53 -13.68 -10.48
CA SER A 161 3.72 -12.82 -10.63
C SER A 161 4.74 -12.99 -9.49
N PHE A 162 4.36 -13.62 -8.38
CA PHE A 162 5.21 -13.75 -7.19
C PHE A 162 5.13 -15.13 -6.54
N THR A 163 6.20 -15.50 -5.84
CA THR A 163 6.13 -16.58 -4.85
C THR A 163 5.46 -16.02 -3.59
N CYS A 164 4.28 -16.55 -3.25
CA CYS A 164 3.46 -16.05 -2.14
C CYS A 164 3.01 -17.13 -1.15
N THR A 165 2.99 -16.76 0.13
CA THR A 165 2.34 -17.52 1.21
C THR A 165 1.30 -16.64 1.90
N LEU A 166 0.06 -17.12 1.98
CA LEU A 166 -1.00 -16.46 2.74
C LEU A 166 -1.12 -17.10 4.12
N ILE A 167 -1.05 -16.28 5.15
CA ILE A 167 -1.15 -16.68 6.55
C ILE A 167 -2.41 -16.05 7.13
N LYS A 168 -3.27 -16.89 7.71
CA LYS A 168 -4.50 -16.46 8.38
C LYS A 168 -4.18 -15.73 9.67
N GLY A 169 -4.80 -14.56 9.86
CA GLY A 169 -4.76 -13.82 11.12
C GLY A 169 -5.74 -14.39 12.16
N ASP A 170 -5.86 -13.70 13.29
CA ASP A 170 -6.79 -14.03 14.37
C ASP A 170 -7.63 -12.82 14.80
N GLN A 171 -8.24 -12.85 15.99
CA GLN A 171 -9.06 -11.75 16.50
C GLN A 171 -8.27 -10.46 16.77
N SER A 172 -6.95 -10.54 16.82
CA SER A 172 -6.04 -9.45 17.18
C SER A 172 -5.07 -9.05 16.06
N THR A 173 -4.86 -9.96 15.09
CA THR A 173 -3.90 -9.82 13.99
C THR A 173 -4.57 -9.98 12.63
N PRO A 174 -4.19 -9.15 11.64
CA PRO A 174 -4.71 -9.28 10.28
C PRO A 174 -4.14 -10.51 9.57
N TRP A 175 -4.72 -10.85 8.42
CA TRP A 175 -4.07 -11.76 7.48
C TRP A 175 -2.71 -11.20 7.06
N VAL A 176 -1.75 -12.07 6.76
CA VAL A 176 -0.45 -11.68 6.22
C VAL A 176 -0.25 -12.37 4.88
N LEU A 177 0.00 -11.57 3.85
CA LEU A 177 0.50 -12.07 2.58
C LEU A 177 2.01 -11.87 2.53
N GLU A 178 2.74 -12.97 2.56
CA GLU A 178 4.18 -12.99 2.39
C GLU A 178 4.52 -13.08 0.92
N VAL A 179 5.34 -12.16 0.44
CA VAL A 179 5.83 -12.07 -0.94
C VAL A 179 7.34 -12.28 -0.91
N TYR A 180 7.83 -13.21 -1.71
CA TYR A 180 9.24 -13.59 -1.74
C TYR A 180 9.93 -13.05 -2.99
N VAL A 181 11.11 -12.44 -2.79
CA VAL A 181 12.00 -11.91 -3.85
C VAL A 181 13.45 -12.31 -3.64
#